data_AF-A0AAU6SMS1-F1
#
_entry.id   AF-A0AAU6SMS1-F1
#
_cell.length_a   1.000
_cell.length_b   1.000
_cell.length_c   1.000
_cell.angle_alpha   90.00
_cell.angle_beta   90.00
_cell.angle_gamma   90.00
#
_symmetry.space_group_name_H-M   'P 1'
#
loop_
_entity.id
_entity.type
_entity.pdbx_description
1 polymer ?
#
loop_
_entity_poly.entity_id
_entity_poly.type
_entity_poly.pdbx_seq_one_letter_code
_entity_poly.pdbx_strand_id
1 'polypeptide(L)'
;MNINATLLGQTIAFLIFVWFCMKYVWPPLMSAIEERQKTIADGLASAERADKALNLAKSNAADQLKIAKKEALVIIEQANKRKAQILDEARQEAAHEREHILAQGQAELEAQILRARNELQKEVSTLALLAAEKIVQRTVDKAANQDILDSISAKL
;
A
#
# COMPACT_ATOMS: atom_id res chain seq x y z
N MET A 1 102.16 -42.75 9.50
CA MET A 1 101.87 -41.60 10.39
C MET A 1 101.15 -42.18 11.61
N ASN A 2 101.83 -42.23 12.75
CA ASN A 2 101.36 -43.00 13.91
C ASN A 2 100.08 -42.39 14.50
N ILE A 3 99.16 -43.25 14.94
CA ILE A 3 98.01 -42.85 15.76
C ILE A 3 98.60 -42.28 17.06
N ASN A 4 98.62 -40.95 17.16
CA ASN A 4 99.07 -40.20 18.32
C ASN A 4 97.88 -39.76 19.17
N ALA A 5 98.10 -39.52 20.47
CA ALA A 5 97.07 -39.06 21.40
C ALA A 5 96.31 -37.79 20.94
N THR A 6 96.93 -36.98 20.07
CA THR A 6 96.31 -35.83 19.41
C THR A 6 95.12 -36.20 18.51
N LEU A 7 95.15 -37.35 17.84
CA LEU A 7 94.05 -37.80 16.97
C LEU A 7 92.84 -38.26 17.81
N LEU A 8 93.08 -38.90 18.96
CA LEU A 8 92.04 -39.25 19.92
C LEU A 8 91.41 -37.98 20.55
N GLY A 9 92.23 -37.00 20.93
CA GLY A 9 91.77 -35.71 21.44
C GLY A 9 90.95 -34.92 20.41
N GLN A 10 91.38 -34.88 19.15
CA GLN A 10 90.62 -34.27 18.05
C GLN A 10 89.28 -34.96 17.81
N THR A 11 89.24 -36.30 17.88
CA THR A 11 88.00 -37.07 17.70
C THR A 11 86.98 -36.80 18.82
N ILE A 12 87.45 -36.75 20.08
CA ILE A 12 86.60 -36.41 21.23
C ILE A 12 86.09 -34.96 21.12
N ALA A 13 86.95 -34.01 20.77
CA ALA A 13 86.55 -32.62 20.58
C ALA A 13 85.53 -32.47 19.44
N PHE A 14 85.70 -33.19 18.33
CA PHE A 14 84.75 -33.22 17.22
C PHE A 14 83.39 -33.78 17.65
N LEU A 15 83.36 -34.89 18.40
CA LEU A 15 82.11 -35.47 18.91
C LEU A 15 81.37 -34.53 19.86
N ILE A 16 82.09 -33.86 20.78
CA ILE A 16 81.49 -32.86 21.69
C ILE A 16 80.94 -31.67 20.90
N PHE A 17 81.66 -31.21 19.87
CA PHE A 17 81.21 -30.13 19.00
C PHE A 17 79.95 -30.50 18.21
N VAL A 18 79.92 -31.69 17.60
CA VAL A 18 78.73 -32.18 16.88
C VAL A 18 77.54 -32.32 17.83
N TRP A 19 77.75 -32.84 19.04
CA TRP A 19 76.70 -32.94 20.05
C TRP A 19 76.17 -31.56 20.46
N PHE A 20 77.06 -30.58 20.64
CA PHE A 20 76.68 -29.19 20.93
C PHE A 20 75.88 -28.57 19.78
N CYS A 21 76.32 -28.74 18.53
CA CYS A 21 75.58 -28.26 17.36
C CYS A 21 74.20 -28.91 17.23
N MET A 22 74.10 -30.22 17.42
CA MET A 22 72.83 -30.96 17.42
C MET A 22 71.87 -30.45 18.50
N LYS A 23 72.38 -30.15 19.71
CA LYS A 23 71.54 -29.80 20.85
C LYS A 23 71.18 -28.31 20.91
N TYR A 24 72.08 -27.41 20.50
CA TYR A 24 71.92 -25.97 20.72
C TYR A 24 71.76 -25.16 19.42
N VAL A 25 72.33 -25.60 18.30
CA VAL A 25 72.31 -24.82 17.05
C VAL A 25 71.23 -25.32 16.09
N TRP A 26 71.06 -26.63 15.98
CA TRP A 26 70.09 -27.25 15.08
C TRP A 26 68.62 -26.94 15.44
N PRO A 27 68.20 -26.98 16.74
CA PRO A 27 66.79 -26.76 17.07
C PRO A 27 66.32 -25.32 16.78
N PRO A 28 67.07 -24.24 17.14
CA PRO A 28 66.69 -22.89 16.75
C PRO A 28 66.63 -22.66 15.23
N LEU A 29 67.55 -23.29 14.48
CA LEU A 29 67.59 -23.16 13.02
C LEU A 29 66.36 -23.79 12.35
N MET A 30 66.02 -25.03 12.73
CA MET A 30 64.84 -25.71 12.21
C MET A 30 63.55 -25.02 12.64
N SER A 31 63.47 -24.57 13.90
CA SER A 31 62.32 -23.81 14.40
C SER A 31 62.07 -22.55 13.58
N ALA A 32 63.11 -21.81 13.20
CA ALA A 32 62.96 -20.59 12.40
C ALA A 32 62.49 -20.88 10.96
N ILE A 33 62.89 -22.02 10.39
CA ILE A 33 62.45 -22.47 9.06
C ILE A 33 60.99 -22.94 9.13
N GLU A 34 60.63 -23.76 10.12
CA GLU A 34 59.27 -24.27 10.32
C GLU A 34 58.29 -23.14 10.62
N GLU A 35 58.67 -22.14 11.43
CA GLU A 35 57.83 -20.97 11.71
C GLU A 35 57.52 -20.20 10.42
N ARG A 36 58.52 -19.95 9.57
CA ARG A 36 58.31 -19.30 8.27
C ARG A 36 57.40 -20.12 7.35
N GLN A 37 57.63 -21.43 7.25
CA GLN A 37 56.79 -22.31 6.44
C GLN A 37 55.35 -22.30 6.93
N LYS A 38 55.15 -22.37 8.25
CA LYS A 38 53.83 -22.31 8.88
C LYS A 38 53.13 -20.98 8.62
N THR A 39 53.81 -19.84 8.79
CA THR A 39 53.22 -18.52 8.51
C THR A 39 52.78 -18.40 7.04
N ILE A 40 53.59 -18.91 6.10
CA ILE A 40 53.24 -18.88 4.67
C ILE A 40 52.05 -19.79 4.39
N ALA A 41 52.04 -21.02 4.92
CA ALA A 41 50.95 -21.97 4.75
C ALA A 41 49.64 -21.45 5.35
N ASP A 42 49.68 -20.93 6.58
CA ASP A 42 48.52 -20.35 7.26
C ASP A 42 48.02 -19.09 6.54
N GLY A 43 48.94 -18.26 6.04
CA GLY A 43 48.60 -17.07 5.24
C GLY A 43 47.89 -17.42 3.95
N LEU A 44 48.41 -18.40 3.20
CA LEU A 44 47.81 -18.86 1.94
C LEU A 44 46.45 -19.52 2.18
N ALA A 45 46.34 -20.40 3.19
CA ALA A 45 45.09 -21.05 3.55
C ALA A 45 44.04 -20.05 4.08
N SER A 46 44.47 -18.98 4.76
CA SER A 46 43.59 -17.89 5.18
C SER A 46 43.09 -17.09 3.97
N ALA A 47 43.98 -16.74 3.03
CA ALA A 47 43.62 -16.02 1.82
C ALA A 47 42.62 -16.81 0.96
N GLU A 48 42.85 -18.12 0.76
CA GLU A 48 41.93 -18.97 0.00
C GLU A 48 40.56 -19.09 0.69
N ARG A 49 40.53 -19.23 2.02
CA ARG A 49 39.27 -19.23 2.77
C ARG A 49 38.54 -17.89 2.68
N ALA A 50 39.27 -16.79 2.76
CA ALA A 50 38.70 -15.45 2.63
C ALA A 50 38.11 -15.22 1.23
N ASP A 51 38.79 -15.66 0.17
CA ASP A 51 38.29 -15.54 -1.20
C ASP A 51 37.04 -16.41 -1.42
N LYS A 52 37.04 -17.66 -0.95
CA LYS A 52 35.86 -18.53 -0.99
C LYS A 52 34.68 -17.93 -0.20
N ALA A 53 34.93 -17.42 1.00
CA ALA A 53 33.91 -16.78 1.82
C ALA A 53 33.36 -15.51 1.15
N LEU A 54 34.22 -14.70 0.53
CA LEU A 54 33.83 -13.51 -0.21
C LEU A 54 32.94 -13.87 -1.42
N ASN A 55 33.33 -14.88 -2.20
CA ASN A 55 32.56 -15.33 -3.35
C ASN A 55 31.20 -15.90 -2.94
N LEU A 56 31.15 -16.68 -1.86
CA LEU A 56 29.90 -17.18 -1.29
C LEU A 56 29.00 -16.03 -0.79
N ALA A 57 29.57 -15.07 -0.05
CA ALA A 57 28.84 -13.91 0.44
C ALA A 57 28.28 -13.06 -0.71
N LYS A 58 29.06 -12.85 -1.78
CA LYS A 58 28.61 -12.16 -2.99
C LYS A 58 27.46 -12.90 -3.68
N SER A 59 27.55 -14.21 -3.82
CA SER A 59 26.48 -15.04 -4.40
C SER A 59 25.20 -14.93 -3.58
N ASN A 60 25.30 -15.13 -2.26
CA ASN A 60 24.17 -15.04 -1.35
C ASN A 60 23.53 -13.65 -1.37
N ALA A 61 24.33 -12.58 -1.41
CA ALA A 61 23.83 -11.21 -1.53
C ALA A 61 23.10 -10.99 -2.85
N ALA A 62 23.65 -11.48 -3.97
CA ALA A 62 23.01 -11.39 -5.28
C ALA A 62 21.68 -12.14 -5.33
N ASP A 63 21.61 -13.32 -4.73
CA ASP A 63 20.38 -14.11 -4.67
C ASP A 63 19.35 -13.48 -3.73
N GLN A 64 19.77 -12.96 -2.58
CA GLN A 64 18.88 -12.20 -1.68
C GLN A 64 18.31 -10.97 -2.37
N LEU A 65 19.11 -10.25 -3.17
CA LEU A 65 18.62 -9.11 -3.96
C LEU A 65 17.61 -9.54 -5.03
N LYS A 66 17.79 -10.70 -5.68
CA LYS A 66 16.81 -11.23 -6.63
C LYS A 66 15.50 -11.59 -5.94
N ILE A 67 15.57 -12.25 -4.79
CA ILE A 67 14.39 -12.61 -3.98
C ILE A 67 13.65 -11.35 -3.55
N ALA A 68 14.36 -10.36 -2.98
CA ALA A 68 13.77 -9.10 -2.56
C ALA A 68 13.10 -8.33 -3.72
N LYS A 69 13.72 -8.32 -4.91
CA LYS A 69 13.10 -7.73 -6.12
C LYS A 69 11.84 -8.47 -6.54
N LYS A 70 11.83 -9.80 -6.48
CA LYS A 70 10.65 -10.61 -6.80
C LYS A 70 9.53 -10.36 -5.81
N GLU A 71 9.82 -10.32 -4.51
CA GLU A 71 8.85 -10.00 -3.47
C GLU A 71 8.29 -8.58 -3.63
N ALA A 72 9.14 -7.60 -3.94
CA ALA A 72 8.70 -6.23 -4.22
C ALA A 72 7.72 -6.17 -5.40
N LEU A 73 7.97 -6.91 -6.48
CA LEU A 73 7.06 -7.00 -7.62
C LEU A 73 5.72 -7.62 -7.23
N VAL A 74 5.72 -8.68 -6.42
CA VAL A 74 4.50 -9.31 -5.90
C VAL A 74 3.70 -8.33 -5.04
N ILE A 75 4.36 -7.57 -4.16
CA ILE A 75 3.71 -6.56 -3.33
C ILE A 75 3.08 -5.46 -4.20
N ILE A 76 3.78 -4.98 -5.22
CA ILE A 76 3.25 -3.97 -6.15
C ILE A 76 2.05 -4.52 -6.93
N GLU A 77 2.10 -5.77 -7.38
CA GLU A 77 0.98 -6.40 -8.08
C GLU A 77 -0.24 -6.55 -7.16
N GLN A 78 -0.04 -7.01 -5.92
CA GLN A 78 -1.09 -7.12 -4.91
C GLN A 78 -1.69 -5.76 -4.57
N ALA A 79 -0.87 -4.72 -4.42
CA ALA A 79 -1.33 -3.35 -4.18
C ALA A 79 -2.18 -2.83 -5.33
N ASN A 80 -1.77 -3.07 -6.58
CA ASN A 80 -2.55 -2.68 -7.77
C ASN A 80 -3.88 -3.43 -7.87
N LYS A 81 -3.89 -4.75 -7.59
CA LYS A 81 -5.13 -5.54 -7.52
C LYS A 81 -6.06 -5.00 -6.44
N ARG A 82 -5.55 -4.72 -5.25
CA ARG A 82 -6.34 -4.17 -4.14
C ARG A 82 -6.88 -2.79 -4.47
N LYS A 83 -6.07 -1.93 -5.10
CA LYS A 83 -6.51 -0.62 -5.59
C LYS A 83 -7.65 -0.76 -6.60
N ALA A 84 -7.54 -1.68 -7.56
CA ALA A 84 -8.58 -1.92 -8.54
C ALA A 84 -9.89 -2.40 -7.89
N GLN A 85 -9.80 -3.31 -6.91
CA GLN A 85 -10.96 -3.77 -6.12
C GLN A 85 -11.63 -2.62 -5.37
N ILE A 86 -10.87 -1.81 -4.63
CA ILE A 86 -11.40 -0.66 -3.88
C ILE A 86 -12.09 0.33 -4.83
N LEU A 87 -11.51 0.55 -6.01
CA LEU A 87 -12.06 1.47 -6.99
C LEU A 87 -13.35 0.93 -7.63
N ASP A 88 -13.45 -0.38 -7.81
CA ASP A 88 -14.67 -1.03 -8.28
C ASP A 88 -15.77 -1.01 -7.21
N GLU A 89 -15.45 -1.38 -5.97
CA GLU A 89 -16.34 -1.29 -4.81
C GLU A 89 -16.87 0.15 -4.63
N ALA A 90 -15.99 1.15 -4.68
CA ALA A 90 -16.39 2.56 -4.58
C ALA A 90 -17.28 3.02 -5.75
N ARG A 91 -17.08 2.49 -6.96
CA ARG A 91 -17.95 2.78 -8.10
C ARG A 91 -19.33 2.15 -7.96
N GLN A 92 -19.39 0.92 -7.45
CA GLN A 92 -20.66 0.24 -7.19
C GLN A 92 -21.44 0.97 -6.10
N GLU A 93 -20.79 1.32 -4.99
CA GLU A 93 -21.40 2.10 -3.91
C GLU A 93 -21.90 3.46 -4.40
N ALA A 94 -21.09 4.18 -5.18
CA ALA A 94 -21.49 5.46 -5.77
C ALA A 94 -22.62 5.33 -6.80
N ALA A 95 -22.77 4.18 -7.46
CA ALA A 95 -23.90 3.93 -8.35
C ALA A 95 -25.19 3.66 -7.55
N HIS A 96 -25.08 2.87 -6.48
CA HIS A 96 -26.20 2.58 -5.59
C HIS A 96 -26.69 3.85 -4.87
N GLU A 97 -25.78 4.65 -4.32
CA GLU A 97 -26.13 5.92 -3.67
C GLU A 97 -26.78 6.90 -4.66
N ARG A 98 -26.29 6.94 -5.92
CA ARG A 98 -26.92 7.75 -6.96
C ARG A 98 -28.34 7.31 -7.25
N GLU A 99 -28.58 6.00 -7.36
CA GLU A 99 -29.93 5.46 -7.58
C GLU A 99 -30.85 5.80 -6.41
N HIS A 100 -30.35 5.67 -5.18
CA HIS A 100 -31.07 6.04 -3.97
C HIS A 100 -31.44 7.54 -3.95
N ILE A 101 -30.50 8.44 -4.24
CA ILE A 101 -30.75 9.88 -4.33
C ILE A 101 -31.77 10.20 -5.43
N LEU A 102 -31.69 9.55 -6.59
CA LEU A 102 -32.64 9.76 -7.68
C LEU A 102 -34.05 9.29 -7.30
N ALA A 103 -34.18 8.12 -6.65
CA ALA A 103 -35.45 7.61 -6.18
C ALA A 103 -36.07 8.53 -5.11
N GLN A 104 -35.27 9.01 -4.17
CA GLN A 104 -35.71 10.00 -3.17
C GLN A 104 -36.15 11.31 -3.84
N GLY A 105 -35.37 11.83 -4.79
CA GLY A 105 -35.70 13.04 -5.53
C GLY A 105 -37.00 12.91 -6.34
N GLN A 106 -37.26 11.76 -6.94
CA GLN A 106 -38.52 11.48 -7.64
C GLN A 106 -39.71 11.47 -6.67
N ALA A 107 -39.57 10.80 -5.51
CA ALA A 107 -40.61 10.79 -4.49
C ALA A 107 -40.90 12.19 -3.93
N GLU A 108 -39.87 13.00 -3.70
CA GLU A 108 -40.03 14.39 -3.27
C GLU A 108 -40.70 15.25 -4.35
N LEU A 109 -40.34 15.06 -5.62
CA LEU A 109 -40.94 15.76 -6.75
C LEU A 109 -42.43 15.42 -6.88
N GLU A 110 -42.81 14.15 -6.79
CA GLU A 110 -44.21 13.73 -6.79
C GLU A 110 -44.99 14.36 -5.63
N ALA A 111 -44.42 14.37 -4.43
CA ALA A 111 -45.03 15.03 -3.27
C ALA A 111 -45.16 16.55 -3.46
N GLN A 112 -44.22 17.20 -4.15
CA GLN A 112 -44.32 18.63 -4.50
C GLN A 112 -45.41 18.89 -5.55
N ILE A 113 -45.51 18.05 -6.59
CA ILE A 113 -46.57 18.14 -7.61
C ILE A 113 -47.95 18.00 -6.97
N LEU A 114 -48.12 17.04 -6.05
CA LEU A 114 -49.39 16.86 -5.34
C LEU A 114 -49.75 18.08 -4.49
N ARG A 115 -48.77 18.65 -3.77
CA ARG A 115 -48.97 19.89 -3.00
C ARG A 115 -49.36 21.07 -3.88
N ALA A 116 -48.63 21.28 -4.99
CA ALA A 116 -48.93 22.34 -5.95
C ALA A 116 -50.32 22.18 -6.58
N ARG A 117 -50.74 20.95 -6.91
CA ARG A 117 -52.10 20.68 -7.41
C ARG A 117 -53.17 21.02 -6.37
N ASN A 118 -52.96 20.64 -5.11
CA ASN A 118 -53.91 20.96 -4.04
C ASN A 118 -54.01 22.47 -3.80
N GLU A 119 -52.90 23.19 -3.92
CA GLU A 119 -52.86 24.66 -3.81
C GLU A 119 -53.59 25.33 -4.98
N LEU A 120 -53.31 24.92 -6.22
CA LEU A 120 -54.03 25.38 -7.40
C LEU A 120 -55.53 25.10 -7.31
N GLN A 121 -55.94 23.95 -6.77
CA GLN A 121 -57.36 23.62 -6.61
C GLN A 121 -58.06 24.57 -5.61
N LYS A 122 -57.38 25.01 -4.56
CA LYS A 122 -57.89 26.03 -3.63
C LYS A 122 -58.01 27.40 -4.29
N GLU A 123 -57.01 27.80 -5.08
CA GLU A 123 -57.05 29.06 -5.83
C GLU A 123 -58.18 29.08 -6.86
N VAL A 124 -58.35 27.99 -7.64
CA VAL A 124 -59.43 27.85 -8.61
C VAL A 124 -60.80 27.89 -7.94
N SER A 125 -60.96 27.25 -6.77
CA SER A 125 -62.21 27.30 -6.02
C SER A 125 -62.55 28.73 -5.57
N THR A 126 -61.55 29.48 -5.10
CA THR A 126 -61.69 30.89 -4.75
C THR A 126 -62.06 31.75 -5.96
N LEU A 127 -61.40 31.56 -7.10
CA LEU A 127 -61.71 32.26 -8.35
C LEU A 127 -63.10 31.91 -8.89
N ALA A 128 -63.52 30.65 -8.78
CA ALA A 128 -64.86 30.22 -9.18
C ALA A 128 -65.95 30.85 -8.31
N LEU A 129 -65.71 31.01 -7.00
CA LEU A 129 -66.63 31.70 -6.09
C LEU A 129 -66.76 33.19 -6.48
N LEU A 130 -65.64 33.88 -6.72
CA LEU A 130 -65.62 35.27 -7.18
C LEU A 130 -66.31 35.44 -8.55
N ALA A 131 -66.12 34.48 -9.46
CA ALA A 131 -66.81 34.48 -10.75
C ALA A 131 -68.32 34.28 -10.59
N ALA A 132 -68.74 33.35 -9.71
CA ALA A 132 -70.15 33.13 -9.39
C ALA A 132 -70.78 34.38 -8.75
N GLU A 133 -70.12 35.03 -7.80
CA GLU A 133 -70.55 36.31 -7.21
C GLU A 133 -70.73 37.39 -8.28
N LYS A 134 -69.76 37.50 -9.21
CA LYS A 134 -69.82 38.50 -10.29
C LYS A 134 -70.91 38.21 -11.32
N ILE A 135 -71.18 36.94 -11.62
CA ILE A 135 -72.31 36.54 -12.47
C ILE A 135 -73.63 36.88 -11.78
N VAL A 136 -73.79 36.53 -10.50
CA VAL A 136 -74.99 36.86 -9.72
C VAL A 136 -75.21 38.37 -9.67
N GLN A 137 -74.19 39.17 -9.37
CA GLN A 137 -74.27 40.63 -9.41
C GLN A 137 -74.71 41.17 -10.79
N ARG A 138 -74.25 40.55 -11.89
CA ARG A 138 -74.62 40.96 -13.25
C ARG A 138 -76.03 40.52 -13.64
N THR A 139 -76.52 39.39 -13.14
CA THR A 139 -77.91 38.94 -13.34
C THR A 139 -78.90 39.68 -12.44
N VAL A 140 -78.45 40.19 -11.30
CA VAL A 140 -79.20 41.08 -10.39
C VAL A 140 -78.98 42.53 -10.82
N ASP A 141 -79.00 42.79 -12.13
CA ASP A 141 -79.03 44.15 -12.68
C ASP A 141 -80.45 44.52 -13.10
N LYS A 142 -80.78 45.80 -12.96
CA LYS A 142 -82.09 46.46 -12.83
C LYS A 142 -83.32 45.88 -13.54
N ALA A 143 -83.19 45.17 -14.65
CA ALA A 143 -84.31 44.63 -15.42
C ALA A 143 -85.05 43.49 -14.69
N ALA A 144 -84.34 42.60 -13.98
CA ALA A 144 -84.98 41.46 -13.30
C ALA A 144 -85.68 41.85 -11.97
N ASN A 145 -85.27 42.96 -11.34
CA ASN A 145 -85.89 43.44 -10.09
C ASN A 145 -87.18 44.23 -10.32
N GLN A 146 -87.37 44.87 -11.49
CA GLN A 146 -88.64 45.54 -11.80
C GLN A 146 -89.77 44.53 -11.96
N ASP A 147 -89.57 43.44 -12.70
CA ASP A 147 -90.59 42.39 -12.86
C ASP A 147 -91.00 41.73 -11.53
N ILE A 148 -90.06 41.53 -10.60
CA ILE A 148 -90.36 40.94 -9.28
C ILE A 148 -91.07 41.95 -8.38
N LEU A 149 -90.64 43.22 -8.36
CA LEU A 149 -91.29 44.28 -7.58
C LEU A 149 -92.71 44.58 -8.11
N ASP A 150 -92.91 44.54 -9.43
CA ASP A 150 -94.23 44.70 -10.07
C ASP A 150 -95.14 43.49 -9.77
N SER A 151 -94.61 42.27 -9.71
CA SER A 151 -95.38 41.07 -9.34
C SER A 151 -95.81 41.01 -7.87
N ILE A 152 -95.09 41.68 -6.97
CA ILE A 152 -95.43 41.75 -5.53
C ILE A 152 -96.42 42.88 -5.27
N SER A 153 -96.29 44.02 -5.97
CA SER A 153 -97.21 45.15 -5.88
C SER A 153 -98.56 44.89 -6.55
N ALA A 154 -98.64 43.98 -7.53
CA ALA A 154 -99.91 43.52 -8.11
C ALA A 154 -100.69 42.51 -7.24
N LYS A 155 -100.12 42.06 -6.10
CA LYS A 155 -100.75 41.11 -5.15
C LYS A 155 -101.15 41.75 -3.81
N LEU A 156 -100.98 43.06 -3.66
CA LEU A 156 -101.57 43.89 -2.61
C LEU A 156 -102.73 44.70 -3.19
#